data_AF-A0A1B6EBD6-F1
#
_entry.id   AF-A0A1B6EBD6-F1
#
_cell.length_a   1.000
_cell.length_b   1.000
_cell.length_c   1.000
_cell.angle_alpha   90.00
_cell.angle_beta   90.00
_cell.angle_gamma   90.00
#
_symmetry.space_group_name_H-M   'P 1'
#
loop_
_entity.id
_entity.type
_entity.pdbx_description
1 polymer ?
#
loop_
_entity_poly.entity_id
_entity_poly.type
_entity_poly.pdbx_seq_one_letter_code
_entity_poly.pdbx_strand_id
1 'polypeptide(L)'
;SRSVSGDEDGPLCDTISRKTLFYLIATLNAAFQPDYDFSDAKSHEFSKEPSLQWVVNAVDSNLNATGGEQYRTMRTHLWAAIDDEISMQECDIYSYNPDLTSDPFGEDGSLWSFNYFFYNKKLKRIVFFTCRAINPIYALDSGIGSDFTMDEDEDGY
;
A
#
# COMPACT_ATOMS: atom_id res chain seq x y z
N SER A 1 0.00 11.23 -52.25
CA SER A 1 -1.09 11.91 -51.54
C SER A 1 -1.20 11.38 -50.12
N ARG A 2 -1.02 12.31 -49.17
CA ARG A 2 -1.37 12.35 -47.72
C ARG A 2 -1.39 11.04 -46.91
N SER A 3 -0.38 10.96 -46.04
CA SER A 3 -0.37 10.32 -44.73
C SER A 3 -1.48 10.85 -43.82
N VAL A 4 -2.13 9.95 -43.07
CA VAL A 4 -2.97 10.28 -41.93
C VAL A 4 -2.41 9.51 -40.74
N SER A 5 -1.60 10.21 -39.93
CA SER A 5 -1.29 9.83 -38.55
C SER A 5 -2.52 10.13 -37.72
N GLY A 6 -3.21 9.09 -37.27
CA GLY A 6 -4.26 9.21 -36.27
C GLY A 6 -3.60 9.43 -34.91
N ASP A 7 -3.52 10.68 -34.48
CA ASP A 7 -3.30 11.03 -33.09
C ASP A 7 -4.61 10.70 -32.34
N GLU A 8 -4.70 9.47 -31.82
CA GLU A 8 -5.70 9.13 -30.82
C GLU A 8 -5.23 9.70 -29.48
N ASP A 9 -5.63 10.95 -29.23
CA ASP A 9 -5.58 11.61 -27.93
C ASP A 9 -6.56 10.89 -26.99
N GLY A 10 -6.15 9.72 -26.49
CA GLY A 10 -6.78 9.06 -25.36
C GLY A 10 -6.66 9.95 -24.11
N PRO A 11 -7.58 9.84 -23.14
CA PRO A 11 -7.51 10.64 -21.91
C PRO A 11 -6.14 10.42 -21.29
N LEU A 12 -5.35 11.50 -21.21
CA LEU A 12 -3.99 11.51 -20.69
C LEU A 12 -3.97 10.73 -19.37
N CYS A 13 -3.56 9.47 -19.42
CA CYS A 13 -3.26 8.68 -18.24
C CYS A 13 -2.24 9.50 -17.49
N ASP A 14 -2.63 10.01 -16.31
CA ASP A 14 -1.94 11.04 -15.56
C ASP A 14 -0.54 10.51 -15.21
N THR A 15 0.42 10.74 -16.12
CA THR A 15 1.66 9.98 -16.12
C THR A 15 2.50 10.45 -14.95
N ILE A 16 2.79 9.53 -14.02
CA ILE A 16 3.62 9.83 -12.86
C ILE A 16 4.95 10.41 -13.33
N SER A 17 5.27 11.62 -12.88
CA SER A 17 6.52 12.27 -13.30
C SER A 17 7.74 11.43 -12.88
N ARG A 18 8.81 11.43 -13.70
CA ARG A 18 10.06 10.72 -13.37
C ARG A 18 10.61 11.10 -11.99
N LYS A 19 10.47 12.37 -11.60
CA LYS A 19 10.89 12.87 -10.29
C LYS A 19 10.05 12.26 -9.16
N THR A 20 8.73 12.20 -9.34
CA THR A 20 7.83 11.55 -8.37
C THR A 20 8.16 10.08 -8.27
N LEU A 21 8.27 9.37 -9.40
CA LEU A 21 8.59 7.94 -9.44
C LEU A 21 9.88 7.62 -8.67
N PHE A 22 10.93 8.43 -8.87
CA PHE A 22 12.17 8.30 -8.11
C PHE A 22 11.95 8.39 -6.59
N TYR A 23 11.13 9.35 -6.13
CA TYR A 23 10.82 9.46 -4.70
C TYR A 23 10.02 8.27 -4.17
N LEU A 24 9.06 7.74 -4.94
CA LEU A 24 8.26 6.58 -4.52
C LEU A 24 9.16 5.33 -4.39
N ILE A 25 10.01 5.07 -5.38
CA ILE A 25 10.95 3.94 -5.36
C ILE A 25 11.95 4.07 -4.21
N ALA A 26 12.52 5.27 -4.02
CA ALA A 26 13.44 5.51 -2.90
C ALA A 26 12.76 5.30 -1.54
N THR A 27 11.47 5.62 -1.43
CA THR A 27 10.69 5.40 -0.21
C THR A 27 10.47 3.91 0.06
N LEU A 28 10.16 3.12 -0.98
CA LEU A 28 10.06 1.65 -0.86
C LEU A 28 11.38 1.03 -0.43
N ASN A 29 12.48 1.37 -1.11
CA ASN A 29 13.82 0.90 -0.77
C ASN A 29 14.20 1.25 0.67
N ALA A 30 13.86 2.46 1.13
CA ALA A 30 14.14 2.87 2.50
C ALA A 30 13.31 2.08 3.54
N ALA A 31 12.07 1.70 3.21
CA ALA A 31 11.15 1.02 4.11
C ALA A 31 11.42 -0.49 4.24
N PHE A 32 11.94 -1.12 3.20
CA PHE A 32 12.02 -2.58 3.08
C PHE A 32 13.43 -3.13 2.89
N GLN A 33 14.46 -2.27 2.86
CA GLN A 33 15.84 -2.74 2.93
C GLN A 33 16.10 -3.43 4.29
N PRO A 34 16.90 -4.50 4.34
CA PRO A 34 17.66 -5.10 3.22
C PRO A 34 16.90 -6.20 2.47
N ASP A 35 15.67 -6.51 2.86
CA ASP A 35 14.93 -7.69 2.42
C ASP A 35 14.48 -7.60 0.96
N TYR A 36 14.18 -6.39 0.48
CA TYR A 36 13.70 -6.16 -0.89
C TYR A 36 14.39 -4.98 -1.59
N ASP A 37 14.58 -5.12 -2.90
CA ASP A 37 15.11 -4.09 -3.80
C ASP A 37 14.09 -3.73 -4.88
N PHE A 38 13.69 -2.47 -4.91
CA PHE A 38 12.72 -1.88 -5.83
C PHE A 38 13.38 -1.01 -6.90
N SER A 39 14.72 -1.06 -7.03
CA SER A 39 15.47 -0.22 -8.00
C SER A 39 15.02 -0.42 -9.45
N ASP A 40 14.49 -1.61 -9.76
CA ASP A 40 13.96 -1.95 -11.09
C ASP A 40 12.45 -1.74 -11.25
N ALA A 41 11.74 -1.27 -10.22
CA ALA A 41 10.30 -1.05 -10.26
C ALA A 41 9.91 -0.07 -11.38
N LYS A 42 8.88 -0.43 -12.15
CA LYS A 42 8.45 0.26 -13.35
C LYS A 42 7.28 1.19 -13.06
N SER A 43 7.13 2.23 -13.88
CA SER A 43 6.10 3.24 -13.68
C SER A 43 4.67 2.70 -13.71
N HIS A 44 4.43 1.59 -14.42
CA HIS A 44 3.10 0.97 -14.53
C HIS A 44 2.68 0.23 -13.26
N GLU A 45 3.63 -0.10 -12.37
CA GLU A 45 3.37 -0.67 -11.04
C GLU A 45 2.94 0.40 -10.04
N PHE A 46 2.90 1.67 -10.45
CA PHE A 46 2.44 2.79 -9.63
C PHE A 46 1.21 3.44 -10.25
N SER A 47 0.28 3.85 -9.42
CA SER A 47 -0.92 4.57 -9.86
C SER A 47 -1.15 5.80 -9.00
N LYS A 48 -1.69 6.85 -9.61
CA LYS A 48 -2.18 8.02 -8.87
C LYS A 48 -3.62 7.74 -8.45
N GLU A 49 -3.89 7.89 -7.16
CA GLU A 49 -5.21 7.58 -6.61
C GLU A 49 -6.22 8.70 -6.89
N PRO A 50 -7.51 8.38 -7.15
CA PRO A 50 -8.48 9.38 -7.58
C PRO A 50 -8.80 10.44 -6.52
N SER A 51 -8.82 10.04 -5.25
CA SER A 51 -9.13 10.94 -4.13
C SER A 51 -8.70 10.35 -2.79
N LEU A 52 -8.55 11.23 -1.78
CA LEU A 52 -8.36 10.81 -0.40
C LEU A 52 -9.48 9.91 0.10
N GLN A 53 -10.74 10.24 -0.23
CA GLN A 53 -11.89 9.44 0.24
C GLN A 53 -11.87 8.02 -0.31
N TRP A 54 -11.43 7.84 -1.55
CA TRP A 54 -11.25 6.51 -2.15
C TRP A 54 -10.26 5.68 -1.37
N VAL A 55 -9.09 6.25 -1.07
CA VAL A 55 -8.01 5.60 -0.32
C VAL A 55 -8.45 5.27 1.10
N VAL A 56 -9.07 6.21 1.81
CA VAL A 56 -9.61 5.98 3.17
C VAL A 56 -10.62 4.85 3.16
N ASN A 57 -11.56 4.82 2.20
CA ASN A 57 -12.56 3.76 2.12
C ASN A 57 -11.94 2.38 1.81
N ALA A 58 -10.93 2.33 0.94
CA ALA A 58 -10.23 1.09 0.62
C ALA A 58 -9.47 0.53 1.83
N VAL A 59 -8.72 1.39 2.52
CA VAL A 59 -8.00 1.04 3.75
C VAL A 59 -8.97 0.63 4.85
N ASP A 60 -10.04 1.40 5.08
CA ASP A 60 -11.07 1.11 6.07
C ASP A 60 -11.71 -0.26 5.79
N SER A 61 -11.98 -0.60 4.53
CA SER A 61 -12.59 -1.88 4.15
C SER A 61 -11.67 -3.07 4.46
N ASN A 62 -10.40 -2.98 4.06
CA ASN A 62 -9.40 -4.02 4.30
C ASN A 62 -9.13 -4.24 5.79
N LEU A 63 -8.93 -3.16 6.55
CA LEU A 63 -8.65 -3.23 7.98
C LEU A 63 -9.87 -3.62 8.81
N ASN A 64 -11.09 -3.22 8.44
CA ASN A 64 -12.30 -3.72 9.12
C ASN A 64 -12.49 -5.23 8.90
N ALA A 65 -12.17 -5.75 7.71
CA ALA A 65 -12.36 -7.16 7.39
C ALA A 65 -11.49 -8.11 8.24
N THR A 66 -10.36 -7.62 8.76
CA THR A 66 -9.38 -8.44 9.50
C THR A 66 -9.15 -7.97 10.93
N GLY A 67 -9.12 -6.67 11.18
CA GLY A 67 -8.91 -6.07 12.50
C GLY A 67 -10.20 -5.81 13.29
N GLY A 68 -11.38 -5.93 12.65
CA GLY A 68 -12.69 -5.88 13.31
C GLY A 68 -12.84 -4.72 14.29
N GLU A 69 -13.22 -5.04 15.54
CA GLU A 69 -13.48 -4.04 16.57
C GLU A 69 -12.23 -3.25 16.97
N GLN A 70 -11.07 -3.90 17.03
CA GLN A 70 -9.81 -3.25 17.41
C GLN A 70 -9.51 -2.09 16.46
N TYR A 71 -9.65 -2.34 15.15
CA TYR A 71 -9.49 -1.32 14.13
C TYR A 71 -10.48 -0.17 14.31
N ARG A 72 -11.76 -0.44 14.57
CA ARG A 72 -12.79 0.59 14.76
C ARG A 72 -12.45 1.55 15.89
N THR A 73 -11.95 1.04 17.01
CA THR A 73 -11.51 1.87 18.14
C THR A 73 -10.31 2.76 17.82
N MET A 74 -9.33 2.27 17.04
CA MET A 74 -8.12 3.05 16.70
C MET A 74 -8.29 3.95 15.47
N ARG A 75 -9.26 3.67 14.59
CA ARG A 75 -9.43 4.29 13.28
C ARG A 75 -9.34 5.82 13.32
N THR A 76 -10.05 6.46 14.26
CA THR A 76 -10.06 7.93 14.39
C THR A 76 -8.67 8.48 14.71
N HIS A 77 -7.95 7.83 15.63
CA HIS A 77 -6.61 8.25 16.03
C HIS A 77 -5.58 8.01 14.92
N LEU A 78 -5.71 6.90 14.19
CA LEU A 78 -4.85 6.60 13.04
C LEU A 78 -4.94 7.70 11.98
N TRP A 79 -6.16 8.02 11.52
CA TRP A 79 -6.34 9.03 10.48
C TRP A 79 -5.99 10.44 10.96
N ALA A 80 -6.28 10.77 12.23
CA ALA A 80 -5.85 12.05 12.81
C ALA A 80 -4.32 12.19 12.83
N ALA A 81 -3.60 11.14 13.24
CA ALA A 81 -2.13 11.17 13.28
C ALA A 81 -1.50 11.35 11.89
N ILE A 82 -2.06 10.70 10.86
CA ILE A 82 -1.61 10.88 9.48
C ILE A 82 -1.89 12.32 9.02
N ASP A 83 -3.09 12.84 9.29
CA ASP A 83 -3.47 14.20 8.87
C ASP A 83 -2.61 15.28 9.53
N ASP A 84 -2.35 15.16 10.83
CA ASP A 84 -1.52 16.09 11.59
C ASP A 84 -0.07 16.15 11.04
N GLU A 85 0.47 15.02 10.57
CA GLU A 85 1.85 14.93 10.10
C GLU A 85 2.04 15.39 8.64
N ILE A 86 1.03 15.24 7.78
CA ILE A 86 1.19 15.45 6.33
C ILE A 86 0.15 16.36 5.67
N SER A 87 -0.93 16.71 6.37
CA SER A 87 -2.10 17.42 5.83
C SER A 87 -2.65 16.70 4.59
N MET A 88 -3.46 15.67 4.79
CA MET A 88 -3.82 14.72 3.74
C MET A 88 -4.55 15.37 2.55
N GLN A 89 -5.30 16.45 2.78
CA GLN A 89 -6.03 17.17 1.73
C GLN A 89 -5.10 17.93 0.77
N GLU A 90 -3.83 18.15 1.15
CA GLU A 90 -2.82 18.77 0.29
C GLU A 90 -1.89 17.75 -0.39
N CYS A 91 -2.15 16.46 -0.24
CA CYS A 91 -1.33 15.39 -0.80
C CYS A 91 -1.78 14.98 -2.20
N ASP A 92 -0.80 14.72 -3.07
CA ASP A 92 -1.01 13.76 -4.16
C ASP A 92 -0.83 12.35 -3.58
N ILE A 93 -1.81 11.48 -3.80
CA ILE A 93 -1.77 10.11 -3.27
C ILE A 93 -1.42 9.13 -4.39
N TYR A 94 -0.50 8.22 -4.11
CA TYR A 94 -0.07 7.19 -5.04
C TYR A 94 -0.18 5.81 -4.39
N SER A 95 -0.33 4.78 -5.19
CA SER A 95 -0.21 3.38 -4.78
C SER A 95 0.97 2.70 -5.47
N TYR A 96 1.51 1.67 -4.83
CA TYR A 96 2.37 0.67 -5.45
C TYR A 96 1.64 -0.67 -5.49
N ASN A 97 1.39 -1.14 -6.72
CA ASN A 97 0.68 -2.35 -7.06
C ASN A 97 1.61 -3.18 -7.97
N PRO A 98 2.49 -4.02 -7.39
CA PRO A 98 3.43 -4.81 -8.18
C PRO A 98 2.70 -5.77 -9.12
N ASP A 99 3.32 -6.06 -10.26
CA ASP A 99 2.89 -7.19 -11.08
C ASP A 99 3.09 -8.50 -10.31
N LEU A 100 2.22 -9.50 -10.51
CA LEU A 100 2.29 -10.79 -9.79
C LEU A 100 3.65 -11.50 -9.86
N THR A 101 4.44 -11.23 -10.89
CA THR A 101 5.79 -11.78 -11.07
C THR A 101 6.89 -11.00 -10.34
N SER A 102 6.58 -9.76 -9.97
CA SER A 102 7.49 -8.81 -9.34
C SER A 102 7.08 -8.49 -7.90
N ASP A 103 6.02 -9.13 -7.38
CA ASP A 103 5.46 -8.84 -6.07
C ASP A 103 6.29 -9.49 -4.95
N PRO A 104 7.07 -8.71 -4.17
CA PRO A 104 7.77 -9.23 -3.00
C PRO A 104 6.81 -9.67 -1.89
N PHE A 105 5.56 -9.18 -1.91
CA PHE A 105 4.49 -9.54 -0.99
C PHE A 105 3.62 -10.68 -1.51
N GLY A 106 3.93 -11.21 -2.70
CA GLY A 106 3.26 -12.35 -3.33
C GLY A 106 3.57 -13.69 -2.68
N GLU A 107 4.10 -13.68 -1.45
CA GLU A 107 4.27 -14.89 -0.65
C GLU A 107 2.92 -15.55 -0.38
N ASP A 108 2.93 -16.89 -0.35
CA ASP A 108 1.74 -17.70 -0.13
C ASP A 108 0.97 -17.25 1.12
N GLY A 109 -0.35 -17.07 0.98
CA GLY A 109 -1.23 -16.72 2.09
C GLY A 109 -1.51 -15.22 2.30
N SER A 110 -1.03 -14.32 1.44
CA SER A 110 -1.51 -12.92 1.46
C SER A 110 -3.02 -12.86 1.17
N LEU A 111 -3.81 -12.30 2.09
CA LEU A 111 -5.25 -12.07 1.89
C LEU A 111 -5.48 -10.76 1.12
N TRP A 112 -4.77 -9.72 1.54
CA TRP A 112 -4.72 -8.43 0.88
C TRP A 112 -3.47 -7.68 1.33
N SER A 113 -3.00 -6.77 0.50
CA SER A 113 -1.97 -5.79 0.83
C SER A 113 -2.31 -4.44 0.21
N PHE A 114 -1.78 -3.37 0.77
CA PHE A 114 -1.78 -2.06 0.13
C PHE A 114 -0.49 -1.32 0.46
N ASN A 115 -0.08 -0.43 -0.45
CA ASN A 115 1.12 0.39 -0.32
C ASN A 115 0.79 1.80 -0.80
N TYR A 116 0.36 2.69 0.11
CA TYR A 116 -0.02 4.06 -0.23
C TYR A 116 1.06 5.07 0.13
N PHE A 117 1.23 6.07 -0.71
CA PHE A 117 2.15 7.20 -0.51
C PHE A 117 1.35 8.49 -0.50
N PHE A 118 1.37 9.20 0.64
CA PHE A 118 0.81 10.54 0.76
C PHE A 118 1.93 11.54 0.53
N TYR A 119 2.01 12.10 -0.67
CA TYR A 119 3.07 13.02 -1.04
C TYR A 119 2.61 14.49 -0.97
N ASN A 120 3.03 15.18 0.08
CA ASN A 120 2.84 16.63 0.18
C ASN A 120 4.04 17.37 -0.42
N LYS A 121 3.86 17.88 -1.64
CA LYS A 121 4.89 18.62 -2.39
C LYS A 121 5.31 19.93 -1.72
N LYS A 122 4.42 20.58 -0.96
CA LYS A 122 4.73 21.83 -0.24
C LYS A 122 5.64 21.57 0.95
N LEU A 123 5.34 20.50 1.71
CA LEU A 123 6.16 20.05 2.84
C LEU A 123 7.43 19.30 2.41
N LYS A 124 7.50 18.87 1.14
CA LYS A 124 8.56 17.98 0.62
C LYS A 124 8.67 16.69 1.44
N ARG A 125 7.53 16.14 1.85
CA ARG A 125 7.43 15.00 2.76
C ARG A 125 6.53 13.93 2.14
N ILE A 126 6.86 12.67 2.40
CA ILE A 126 6.05 11.51 2.04
C ILE A 126 5.74 10.74 3.33
N VAL A 127 4.46 10.47 3.57
CA VAL A 127 4.06 9.40 4.48
C VAL A 127 3.82 8.15 3.66
N PHE A 128 4.53 7.07 4.00
CA PHE A 128 4.33 5.77 3.40
C PHE A 128 3.51 4.91 4.35
N PHE A 129 2.34 4.49 3.88
CA PHE A 129 1.41 3.66 4.65
C PHE A 129 1.21 2.33 3.93
N THR A 130 1.83 1.30 4.47
CA THR A 130 1.74 -0.08 3.98
C THR A 130 1.13 -0.99 5.04
N CYS A 131 0.33 -1.95 4.60
CA CYS A 131 -0.20 -2.99 5.45
C CYS A 131 -0.53 -4.23 4.61
N ARG A 132 -0.40 -5.41 5.23
CA ARG A 132 -0.74 -6.70 4.65
C ARG A 132 -1.45 -7.54 5.69
N ALA A 133 -2.45 -8.29 5.27
CA ALA A 133 -3.03 -9.38 6.04
C ALA A 133 -2.56 -10.71 5.48
N ILE A 134 -2.11 -11.60 6.36
CA ILE A 134 -1.59 -12.92 6.02
C ILE A 134 -2.46 -13.96 6.70
N ASN A 135 -2.76 -15.06 6.01
CA ASN A 135 -3.41 -16.21 6.59
C ASN A 135 -2.46 -16.88 7.60
N PRO A 136 -2.84 -17.03 8.88
CA PRO A 136 -1.98 -17.60 9.92
C PRO A 136 -1.45 -19.00 9.60
N ILE A 137 -2.20 -19.79 8.83
CA ILE A 137 -1.80 -21.14 8.41
C ILE A 137 -0.51 -21.11 7.58
N TYR A 138 -0.33 -20.08 6.76
CA TYR A 138 0.87 -19.90 5.94
C TYR A 138 1.99 -19.17 6.68
N ALA A 139 1.64 -18.34 7.68
CA ALA A 139 2.62 -17.64 8.52
C ALA A 139 3.50 -18.60 9.35
N LEU A 140 2.97 -19.79 9.70
CA LEU A 140 3.70 -20.84 10.42
C LEU A 140 4.84 -21.47 9.60
N ASP A 141 4.73 -21.52 8.27
CA ASP A 141 5.75 -22.07 7.38
C ASP A 141 6.82 -21.03 6.98
N SER A 142 6.51 -19.73 7.16
CA SER A 142 7.43 -18.61 6.87
C SER A 142 8.55 -18.44 7.91
N GLY A 143 8.60 -19.29 8.95
CA GLY A 143 9.59 -19.18 10.03
C GLY A 143 9.38 -18.01 11.00
N ILE A 144 8.34 -17.19 10.79
CA ILE A 144 7.87 -16.18 11.75
C ILE A 144 6.82 -16.88 12.63
N GLY A 145 7.28 -17.77 13.49
CA GLY A 145 6.45 -18.43 14.48
C GLY A 145 5.90 -17.40 15.47
N SER A 146 4.69 -16.92 15.24
CA SER A 146 3.93 -16.24 16.28
C SER A 146 3.36 -17.29 17.23
N ASP A 147 3.86 -17.27 18.46
CA ASP A 147 3.45 -18.04 19.62
C ASP A 147 2.00 -17.70 20.05
N PHE A 148 1.04 -18.02 19.18
CA PHE A 148 -0.39 -17.94 19.46
C PHE A 148 -0.99 -19.35 19.43
N THR A 149 -0.39 -20.29 20.16
CA THR A 149 -1.17 -21.42 20.66
C THR A 149 -2.11 -20.86 21.72
N MET A 150 -3.36 -20.58 21.33
CA MET A 150 -4.46 -20.54 22.27
C MET A 150 -4.56 -21.96 22.84
N ASP A 151 -4.03 -22.15 24.05
CA ASP A 151 -4.38 -23.29 24.89
C ASP A 151 -5.90 -23.24 25.09
N GLU A 152 -6.65 -24.02 24.28
CA GLU A 152 -8.03 -24.33 24.59
C GLU A 152 -8.00 -25.26 25.81
N ASP A 153 -8.33 -24.70 26.97
CA ASP A 153 -8.46 -25.41 28.23
C ASP A 153 -9.32 -26.67 28.06
N GLU A 154 -8.73 -27.79 28.48
CA GLU A 154 -9.31 -29.12 28.55
C GLU A 154 -10.42 -29.13 29.61
N ASP A 155 -11.67 -28.89 29.20
CA ASP A 155 -12.84 -29.11 30.05
C ASP A 155 -13.09 -30.62 30.21
N GLY A 156 -12.42 -31.20 31.21
CA GLY A 156 -12.76 -32.50 31.76
C GLY A 156 -14.00 -32.40 32.66
N TYR A 157 -15.07 -33.11 32.32
CA TYR A 157 -15.94 -33.89 33.23
C TYR A 157 -16.72 -34.95 32.43
#